data_AF-A0A6J1WTL1-F1
#
_entry.id   AF-A0A6J1WTL1-F1
#
_cell.length_a   1.000
_cell.length_b   1.000
_cell.length_c   1.000
_cell.angle_alpha   90.00
_cell.angle_beta   90.00
_cell.angle_gamma   90.00
#
_symmetry.space_group_name_H-M   'P 1'
#
loop_
_entity.id
_entity.type
_entity.pdbx_description
1 polymer ?
#
loop_
_entity_poly.entity_id
_entity_poly.type
_entity_poly.pdbx_seq_one_letter_code
_entity_poly.pdbx_strand_id
1 'polypeptide(L)'
;MTELSREIGEIWSRLFDHRPFLNGEIKFMVKEFEEKRGDREVENLFSILEKLTDIKDSQADRIRRNGETTLPVLNEKLEQALQLCEEVEKDYLHIKKESEQKRIENREKRQKEWDQFVDDMNFKCKRIDNTFEEKEEELRDLYADLNHKLNIANK
;
A
#
# COMPACT_ATOMS: atom_id res chain seq x y z
N MET A 1 62.27 57.81 66.52
CA MET A 1 61.96 57.41 65.13
C MET A 1 60.66 58.07 64.75
N THR A 2 60.75 58.99 63.80
CA THR A 2 59.77 60.04 63.45
C THR A 2 58.53 59.45 62.77
N GLU A 3 57.35 60.04 63.01
CA GLU A 3 56.06 59.63 62.42
C GLU A 3 56.12 59.44 60.90
N LEU A 4 56.95 60.23 60.22
CA LEU A 4 57.25 60.11 58.79
C LEU A 4 57.70 58.70 58.36
N SER A 5 58.53 58.03 59.18
CA SER A 5 58.98 56.66 58.89
C SER A 5 57.84 55.64 58.97
N ARG A 6 56.85 55.88 59.85
CA ARG A 6 55.66 55.05 59.99
C ARG A 6 54.73 55.24 58.80
N GLU A 7 54.50 56.49 58.40
CA GLU A 7 53.67 56.83 57.24
C GLU A 7 54.25 56.26 55.93
N ILE A 8 55.57 56.37 55.73
CA ILE A 8 56.25 55.77 54.57
C ILE A 8 56.11 54.24 54.57
N GLY A 9 56.28 53.59 55.73
CA GLY A 9 56.07 52.15 55.86
C GLY A 9 54.63 51.72 55.57
N GLU A 10 53.66 52.53 55.97
CA GLU A 10 52.24 52.28 55.72
C GLU A 10 51.91 52.40 54.23
N ILE A 11 52.41 53.44 53.56
CA ILE A 11 52.28 53.63 52.11
C ILE A 11 52.94 52.47 51.34
N TRP A 12 54.15 52.06 51.75
CA TRP A 12 54.85 50.93 51.14
C TRP A 12 54.06 49.63 51.30
N SER A 13 53.51 49.37 52.48
CA SER A 13 52.66 48.19 52.71
C SER A 13 51.39 48.24 51.86
N ARG A 14 50.73 49.39 51.69
CA ARG A 14 49.53 49.49 50.83
C ARG A 14 49.84 49.30 49.35
N LEU A 15 51.01 49.74 48.88
CA LEU A 15 51.41 49.64 47.47
C LEU A 15 51.95 48.25 47.10
N PHE A 16 52.68 47.61 48.01
CA PHE A 16 53.42 46.38 47.73
C PHE A 16 52.91 45.14 48.49
N ASP A 17 51.94 45.28 49.39
CA ASP A 17 51.24 44.13 49.96
C ASP A 17 50.17 43.64 48.98
N HIS A 18 50.58 42.73 48.09
CA HIS A 18 49.69 42.10 47.11
C HIS A 18 48.82 40.99 47.71
N ARG A 19 48.97 40.65 49.00
CA ARG A 19 48.22 39.56 49.64
C ARG A 19 46.70 39.74 49.55
N PRO A 20 46.11 40.94 49.70
CA PRO A 20 44.66 41.13 49.55
C PRO A 20 44.17 40.83 48.13
N PHE A 21 44.94 41.23 47.11
CA PHE A 21 44.64 40.96 45.71
C PHE A 21 44.73 39.46 45.40
N LEU A 22 45.88 38.85 45.71
CA LEU A 22 46.12 37.42 45.52
C LEU A 22 45.08 36.55 46.23
N ASN A 23 44.73 36.87 47.48
CA ASN A 23 43.69 36.14 48.21
C ASN A 23 42.29 36.34 47.59
N GLY A 24 42.01 37.49 46.99
CA GLY A 24 40.80 37.74 46.23
C GLY A 24 40.71 36.84 45.00
N GLU A 25 41.78 36.81 44.19
CA GLU A 25 41.88 35.98 42.99
C GLU A 25 41.83 34.48 43.31
N ILE A 26 42.53 34.02 44.35
CA ILE A 26 42.48 32.62 44.80
C ILE A 26 41.06 32.24 45.21
N LYS A 27 40.37 33.08 45.99
CA LYS A 27 38.96 32.82 46.38
C LYS A 27 38.03 32.82 45.18
N PHE A 28 38.24 33.73 44.24
CA PHE A 28 37.44 33.78 43.01
C PHE A 28 37.65 32.50 42.18
N MET A 29 38.89 32.05 42.03
CA MET A 29 39.23 30.82 41.32
C MET A 29 38.55 29.60 41.96
N VAL A 30 38.68 29.43 43.28
CA VAL A 30 38.03 28.32 44.02
C VAL A 30 36.51 28.37 43.85
N LYS A 31 35.91 29.56 44.01
CA LYS A 31 34.46 29.73 43.87
C LYS A 31 33.94 29.39 42.48
N GLU A 32 34.60 29.88 41.43
CA GLU A 32 34.14 29.67 40.05
C GLU A 32 34.41 28.24 39.55
N PHE A 33 35.55 27.65 39.92
CA PHE A 33 35.98 26.38 39.34
C PHE A 33 35.70 25.16 40.20
N GLU A 34 35.63 25.29 41.52
CA GLU A 34 35.35 24.17 42.43
C GLU A 34 33.92 24.26 42.97
N GLU A 35 33.53 25.39 43.57
CA GLU A 35 32.23 25.50 44.27
C GLU A 35 31.03 25.59 43.32
N LYS A 36 31.11 26.44 42.28
CA LYS A 36 30.00 26.60 41.31
C LYS A 36 29.84 25.40 40.38
N ARG A 37 30.94 24.75 40.01
CA ARG A 37 30.91 23.53 39.18
C ARG A 37 30.46 22.32 40.00
N GLY A 38 30.89 22.25 41.26
CA GLY A 38 30.59 21.15 42.17
C GLY A 38 30.87 19.79 41.53
N ASP A 39 30.02 18.81 41.84
CA ASP A 39 30.16 17.44 41.34
C ASP A 39 29.38 17.20 40.04
N ARG A 40 28.91 18.24 39.35
CA ARG A 40 28.05 18.10 38.16
C ARG A 40 28.68 17.26 37.05
N GLU A 41 29.98 17.42 36.81
CA GLU A 41 30.70 16.62 35.81
C GLU A 41 30.80 15.15 36.23
N VAL A 42 30.94 14.88 37.53
CA VAL A 42 31.00 13.54 38.10
C VAL A 42 29.62 12.86 38.03
N GLU A 43 28.55 13.55 38.40
CA GLU A 43 27.17 13.06 38.26
C GLU A 43 26.83 12.74 36.80
N ASN A 44 27.23 13.61 35.87
CA ASN A 44 27.04 13.37 34.43
C ASN A 44 27.80 12.12 33.97
N LEU A 45 29.05 11.94 34.40
CA LEU A 45 29.84 10.75 34.09
C LEU A 45 29.19 9.48 34.63
N PHE A 46 28.69 9.50 35.87
CA PHE A 46 27.95 8.37 36.45
C PHE A 46 26.66 8.08 35.68
N SER A 47 25.89 9.10 35.29
CA SER A 47 24.68 8.90 34.48
C SER A 47 24.99 8.29 33.12
N ILE A 48 26.08 8.72 32.47
CA ILE A 48 26.53 8.14 31.20
C ILE A 48 26.96 6.69 31.41
N LEU A 49 27.74 6.41 32.46
CA LEU A 49 28.20 5.07 32.79
C LEU A 49 27.05 4.12 33.08
N GLU A 50 26.03 4.55 33.81
CA GLU A 50 24.83 3.76 34.11
C GLU A 50 24.10 3.39 32.81
N LYS A 51 23.84 4.38 31.94
CA LYS A 51 23.17 4.15 30.64
C LYS A 51 23.98 3.21 29.74
N LEU A 52 25.30 3.40 29.71
CA LEU A 52 26.18 2.58 28.87
C LEU A 52 26.22 1.14 29.38
N THR A 53 26.25 0.96 30.70
CA THR A 53 26.17 -0.35 31.34
C THR A 53 24.83 -1.02 31.04
N ASP A 54 23.69 -0.32 31.17
CA ASP A 54 22.38 -0.90 30.83
C ASP A 54 22.29 -1.31 29.35
N ILE A 55 22.76 -0.46 28.43
CA ILE A 55 22.76 -0.78 26.99
C ILE A 55 23.61 -2.03 26.73
N LYS A 56 24.81 -2.09 27.30
CA LYS A 56 25.77 -3.18 27.10
C LYS A 56 25.26 -4.49 27.68
N ASP A 57 24.77 -4.47 28.92
CA ASP A 57 24.49 -5.69 29.68
C ASP A 57 23.05 -6.18 29.49
N SER A 58 22.09 -5.31 29.12
CA SER A 58 20.68 -5.68 28.96
C SER A 58 20.18 -5.52 27.51
N GLN A 59 20.28 -4.33 26.93
CA GLN A 59 19.55 -3.99 25.71
C GLN A 59 20.13 -4.66 24.46
N ALA A 60 21.46 -4.69 24.34
CA ALA A 60 22.14 -5.29 23.19
C ALA A 60 21.80 -6.78 23.04
N ASP A 61 21.87 -7.51 24.15
CA ASP A 61 21.54 -8.94 24.19
C ASP A 61 20.07 -9.20 23.93
N ARG A 62 19.18 -8.36 24.47
CA ARG A 62 17.74 -8.46 24.23
C ARG A 62 17.39 -8.25 22.76
N ILE A 63 17.96 -7.24 22.12
CA ILE A 63 17.74 -6.96 20.69
C ILE A 63 18.23 -8.13 19.85
N ARG A 64 19.44 -8.65 20.14
CA ARG A 64 19.98 -9.81 19.44
C ARG A 64 19.07 -11.03 19.54
N ARG A 65 18.68 -11.43 20.76
CA ARG A 65 17.80 -12.59 20.98
C ARG A 65 16.43 -12.42 20.33
N ASN A 66 15.85 -11.24 20.44
CA ASN A 66 14.56 -10.95 19.79
C ASN A 66 14.69 -10.97 18.27
N GLY A 67 15.79 -10.46 17.72
CA GLY A 67 16.10 -10.55 16.29
C GLY A 67 16.23 -11.99 15.82
N GLU A 68 17.03 -12.79 16.50
CA GLU A 68 17.27 -14.21 16.19
C GLU A 68 16.01 -15.07 16.28
N THR A 69 15.08 -14.75 17.19
CA THR A 69 13.85 -15.54 17.39
C THR A 69 12.68 -15.04 16.55
N THR A 70 12.49 -13.72 16.46
CA THR A 70 11.28 -13.13 15.87
C THR A 70 11.42 -12.94 14.36
N LEU A 71 12.61 -12.58 13.87
CA LEU A 71 12.80 -12.33 12.44
C LEU A 71 12.61 -13.59 11.58
N PRO A 72 13.13 -14.78 11.96
CA PRO A 72 12.89 -15.98 11.17
C PRO A 72 11.42 -16.37 11.12
N VAL A 73 10.71 -16.28 12.25
CA VAL A 73 9.27 -16.57 12.33
C VAL A 73 8.47 -15.60 11.46
N LEU A 74 8.83 -14.31 11.48
CA LEU A 74 8.18 -13.32 10.62
C LEU A 74 8.46 -13.61 9.14
N ASN A 75 9.70 -13.95 8.80
CA ASN A 75 10.10 -14.28 7.44
C ASN A 75 9.37 -15.50 6.91
N GLU A 76 9.28 -16.57 7.71
CA GLU A 76 8.54 -17.79 7.35
C GLU A 76 7.06 -17.49 7.10
N LYS A 77 6.41 -16.69 7.96
CA LYS A 77 5.02 -16.28 7.75
C LYS A 77 4.83 -15.42 6.51
N LEU A 78 5.79 -14.54 6.21
CA LEU A 78 5.76 -13.73 5.01
C LEU A 78 5.87 -14.60 3.76
N GLU A 79 6.76 -15.59 3.79
CA GLU A 79 6.97 -16.53 2.69
C GLU A 79 5.74 -17.43 2.46
N GLN A 80 5.10 -17.90 3.53
CA GLN A 80 3.81 -18.60 3.45
C GLN A 80 2.71 -17.70 2.85
N ALA A 81 2.62 -16.45 3.28
CA ALA A 81 1.63 -15.51 2.74
C ALA A 81 1.86 -15.21 1.25
N LEU A 82 3.12 -15.10 0.83
CA LEU A 82 3.47 -14.94 -0.59
C LEU A 82 3.06 -16.17 -1.41
N GLN A 83 3.35 -17.37 -0.93
CA GLN A 83 2.94 -18.62 -1.60
C GLN A 83 1.41 -18.70 -1.76
N LEU A 84 0.65 -18.38 -0.72
CA LEU A 84 -0.81 -18.36 -0.79
C LEU A 84 -1.32 -17.34 -1.81
N CYS A 85 -0.72 -16.15 -1.87
CA CYS A 85 -1.08 -15.15 -2.88
C CYS A 85 -0.82 -15.66 -4.31
N GLU A 86 0.33 -16.30 -4.54
CA GLU A 86 0.67 -16.87 -5.85
C GLU A 86 -0.28 -18.02 -6.25
N GLU A 87 -0.67 -18.87 -5.30
CA GLU A 87 -1.64 -19.95 -5.54
C GLU A 87 -3.02 -19.38 -5.90
N VAL A 88 -3.51 -18.40 -5.14
CA VAL A 88 -4.78 -17.73 -5.43
C VAL A 88 -4.77 -17.06 -6.80
N GLU A 89 -3.66 -16.43 -7.18
CA GLU A 89 -3.51 -15.82 -8.50
C GLU A 89 -3.56 -16.87 -9.62
N LYS A 90 -2.85 -17.99 -9.46
CA LYS A 90 -2.87 -19.10 -10.42
C LYS A 90 -4.27 -19.69 -10.57
N ASP A 91 -4.96 -19.94 -9.47
CA ASP A 91 -6.33 -20.47 -9.47
C ASP A 91 -7.30 -19.50 -10.14
N TYR A 92 -7.20 -18.21 -9.84
CA TYR A 92 -8.01 -17.18 -10.49
C TYR A 92 -7.80 -17.15 -12.00
N LEU A 93 -6.55 -17.17 -12.46
CA LEU A 93 -6.22 -17.21 -13.89
C LEU A 93 -6.76 -18.47 -14.57
N HIS A 94 -6.65 -19.62 -13.90
CA HIS A 94 -7.18 -20.89 -14.39
C HIS A 94 -8.71 -20.83 -14.56
N ILE A 95 -9.43 -20.47 -13.50
CA ILE A 95 -10.90 -20.34 -13.50
C ILE A 95 -11.34 -19.33 -14.56
N LYS A 96 -10.64 -18.20 -14.68
CA LYS A 96 -10.94 -17.17 -15.69
C LYS A 96 -10.84 -17.76 -17.09
N LYS A 97 -9.75 -18.46 -17.40
CA LYS A 97 -9.53 -19.09 -18.72
C LYS A 97 -10.62 -20.13 -19.03
N GLU A 98 -10.94 -21.02 -18.08
CA GLU A 98 -12.00 -22.01 -18.27
C GLU A 98 -13.38 -21.35 -18.47
N SER A 99 -13.67 -20.30 -17.72
CA SER A 99 -14.94 -19.56 -17.83
C SER A 99 -15.07 -18.89 -19.19
N GLU A 100 -13.98 -18.32 -19.72
CA GLU A 100 -13.96 -17.66 -21.01
C GLU A 100 -14.14 -18.66 -22.14
N GLN A 101 -13.46 -19.81 -22.06
CA GLN A 101 -13.63 -20.91 -23.00
C GLN A 101 -15.08 -21.42 -23.03
N LYS A 102 -15.68 -21.68 -21.86
CA LYS A 102 -17.11 -22.07 -21.75
C LYS A 102 -18.04 -21.00 -22.31
N ARG A 103 -17.72 -19.71 -22.15
CA ARG A 103 -18.52 -18.62 -22.72
C ARG A 103 -18.47 -18.61 -24.25
N ILE A 104 -17.31 -18.90 -24.84
CA ILE A 104 -17.15 -19.00 -26.30
C ILE A 104 -17.95 -20.19 -26.83
N GLU A 105 -17.78 -21.38 -26.24
CA GLU A 105 -18.52 -22.59 -26.64
C GLU A 105 -20.04 -22.39 -26.56
N ASN A 106 -20.53 -21.77 -25.49
CA ASN A 106 -21.95 -21.45 -25.34
C ASN A 106 -22.44 -20.39 -26.33
N ARG A 107 -21.58 -19.48 -26.81
CA ARG A 107 -21.93 -18.54 -27.89
C ARG A 107 -22.04 -19.27 -29.22
N GLU A 108 -21.07 -20.11 -29.55
CA GLU A 108 -21.09 -20.90 -30.78
C GLU A 108 -22.28 -21.85 -30.84
N LYS A 109 -22.62 -22.50 -29.73
CA LYS A 109 -23.80 -23.36 -29.65
C LYS A 109 -25.09 -22.58 -29.90
N ARG A 110 -25.27 -21.44 -29.24
CA ARG A 110 -26.45 -20.59 -29.45
C ARG A 110 -26.51 -20.02 -30.86
N GLN A 111 -25.37 -19.71 -31.48
CA GLN A 111 -25.34 -19.28 -32.87
C GLN A 111 -25.86 -20.38 -33.80
N LYS A 112 -25.40 -21.62 -33.63
CA LYS A 112 -25.89 -22.76 -34.42
C LYS A 112 -27.39 -23.01 -34.21
N GLU A 113 -27.86 -22.95 -32.96
CA GLU A 113 -29.29 -23.07 -32.63
C GLU A 113 -30.11 -21.94 -33.27
N TRP A 114 -29.58 -20.71 -33.27
CA TRP A 114 -30.21 -19.56 -33.89
C TRP A 114 -30.27 -19.69 -35.42
N ASP A 115 -29.19 -20.09 -36.06
CA ASP A 115 -29.13 -20.28 -37.52
C ASP A 115 -30.14 -21.35 -37.96
N GLN A 116 -30.21 -22.48 -37.24
CA GLN A 116 -31.21 -23.53 -37.47
C GLN A 116 -32.64 -23.03 -37.30
N PHE A 117 -32.90 -22.21 -36.27
CA PHE A 117 -34.22 -21.62 -36.04
C PHE A 117 -34.61 -20.66 -37.18
N VAL A 118 -33.69 -19.82 -37.63
CA VAL A 118 -33.91 -18.88 -38.74
C VAL A 118 -34.17 -19.65 -40.04
N ASP A 119 -33.42 -20.71 -40.32
CA ASP A 119 -33.63 -21.55 -41.49
C ASP A 119 -35.00 -22.24 -41.49
N ASP A 120 -35.41 -22.82 -40.36
CA ASP A 120 -36.74 -23.42 -40.19
C ASP A 120 -37.87 -22.38 -40.36
N MET A 121 -37.70 -21.19 -39.79
CA MET A 121 -38.66 -20.10 -39.96
C MET A 121 -38.75 -19.63 -41.41
N ASN A 122 -37.61 -19.44 -42.09
CA ASN A 122 -37.56 -19.07 -43.50
C ASN A 122 -38.23 -20.14 -44.38
N PHE A 123 -38.00 -21.41 -44.08
CA PHE A 123 -38.64 -22.53 -44.78
C PHE A 123 -40.17 -22.50 -44.59
N LYS A 124 -40.64 -22.27 -43.36
CA LYS A 124 -42.08 -22.15 -43.08
C LYS A 124 -42.72 -20.96 -43.80
N CYS A 125 -42.08 -19.80 -43.81
CA CYS A 125 -42.57 -18.63 -44.56
C CYS A 125 -42.69 -18.94 -46.05
N LYS A 126 -41.63 -19.47 -46.68
CA LYS A 126 -41.65 -19.86 -48.09
C LYS A 126 -42.75 -20.86 -48.41
N ARG A 127 -42.95 -21.85 -47.53
CA ARG A 127 -44.03 -22.83 -47.72
C ARG A 127 -45.39 -22.17 -47.69
N ILE A 128 -45.62 -21.23 -46.77
CA ILE A 128 -46.86 -20.47 -46.68
C ILE A 128 -47.05 -19.64 -47.97
N ASP A 129 -46.04 -18.89 -48.38
CA ASP A 129 -46.08 -18.08 -49.61
C ASP A 129 -46.45 -18.92 -50.83
N ASN A 130 -45.79 -20.08 -51.02
CA ASN A 130 -46.09 -21.00 -52.11
C ASN A 130 -47.55 -21.52 -52.05
N THR A 131 -48.06 -21.88 -50.86
CA THR A 131 -49.46 -22.34 -50.75
C THR A 131 -50.46 -21.23 -51.05
N PHE A 132 -50.13 -19.97 -50.74
CA PHE A 132 -50.97 -18.84 -51.11
C PHE A 132 -50.93 -18.60 -52.62
N GLU A 133 -49.76 -18.70 -53.24
CA GLU A 133 -49.58 -18.55 -54.69
C GLU A 133 -50.35 -19.63 -55.47
N GLU A 134 -50.24 -20.90 -55.06
CA GLU A 134 -51.01 -22.02 -55.62
C GLU A 134 -52.53 -21.77 -55.50
N LYS A 135 -53.01 -21.32 -54.33
CA LYS A 135 -54.43 -21.03 -54.11
C LYS A 135 -54.91 -19.83 -54.90
N GLU A 136 -54.06 -18.82 -55.09
CA GLU A 136 -54.37 -17.67 -55.93
C GLU A 136 -54.49 -18.07 -57.40
N GLU A 137 -53.61 -18.95 -57.88
CA GLU A 137 -53.67 -19.49 -59.24
C GLU A 137 -54.93 -20.35 -59.45
N GLU A 138 -55.24 -21.27 -58.53
CA GLU A 138 -56.49 -22.04 -58.55
C GLU A 138 -57.73 -21.13 -58.59
N LEU A 139 -57.74 -20.04 -57.82
CA LEU A 139 -58.84 -19.07 -57.84
C LEU A 139 -58.91 -18.34 -59.18
N ARG A 140 -57.77 -17.88 -59.72
CA ARG A 140 -57.72 -17.24 -61.04
C ARG A 140 -58.28 -18.16 -62.12
N ASP A 141 -57.90 -19.43 -62.11
CA ASP A 141 -58.39 -20.44 -63.03
C ASP A 141 -59.90 -20.65 -62.86
N LEU A 142 -60.39 -20.86 -61.62
CA LEU A 142 -61.82 -20.98 -61.33
C LEU A 142 -62.64 -19.79 -61.83
N TYR A 143 -62.15 -18.57 -61.62
CA TYR A 143 -62.83 -17.36 -62.11
C TYR A 143 -62.77 -17.26 -63.64
N ALA A 144 -61.66 -17.62 -64.29
CA ALA A 144 -61.57 -17.66 -65.75
C ALA A 144 -62.56 -18.68 -66.34
N ASP A 145 -62.64 -19.86 -65.75
CA ASP A 145 -63.53 -20.94 -66.13
C ASP A 145 -65.01 -20.57 -65.93
N LEU A 146 -65.31 -19.91 -64.81
CA LEU A 146 -66.65 -19.37 -64.52
C LEU A 146 -67.01 -18.26 -65.51
N ASN A 147 -66.08 -17.38 -65.85
CA ASN A 147 -66.27 -16.31 -66.83
C ASN A 147 -66.55 -16.88 -68.23
N HIS A 148 -65.86 -17.96 -68.59
CA HIS A 148 -66.10 -18.70 -69.83
C HIS A 148 -67.46 -19.40 -69.84
N LYS A 149 -67.83 -20.11 -68.75
CA LYS A 149 -69.10 -20.85 -68.62
C LYS A 149 -70.33 -19.95 -68.51
N LEU A 150 -70.20 -18.78 -67.86
CA LEU A 150 -71.27 -17.78 -67.78
C LEU A 150 -71.41 -16.97 -69.08
N ASN A 151 -70.52 -17.19 -70.06
CA ASN A 151 -70.51 -16.50 -71.34
C ASN A 151 -70.67 -14.98 -71.16
N ILE A 152 -69.92 -14.40 -70.21
CA ILE A 152 -69.77 -12.95 -70.10
C ILE A 152 -68.77 -12.50 -71.17
N ALA A 153 -69.04 -12.89 -72.42
CA ALA A 153 -68.75 -12.06 -73.57
C ALA A 153 -69.91 -11.05 -73.68
N ASN A 154 -70.06 -10.20 -72.67
CA ASN A 154 -70.83 -8.98 -72.81
C ASN A 154 -69.86 -7.92 -73.35
N LYS A 155 -70.03 -7.60 -74.64
CA LYS A 155 -69.61 -6.38 -75.38
C LYS A 155 -68.42 -5.60 -74.84
#